data_AF-A0A2T0YLP7-F1
#
_entry.id   AF-A0A2T0YLP7-F1
#
_cell.length_a   1.000
_cell.length_b   1.000
_cell.length_c   1.000
_cell.angle_alpha   90.00
_cell.angle_beta   90.00
_cell.angle_gamma   90.00
#
_symmetry.space_group_name_H-M   'P 1'
#
loop_
_entity.id
_entity.type
_entity.pdbx_description
1 polymer ?
#
loop_
_entity_poly.entity_id
_entity_poly.type
_entity_poly.pdbx_seq_one_letter_code
_entity_poly.pdbx_strand_id
1 'polypeptide(L)' 'MLSLLSVVLFTVAVIAYVGRASMPARERLPVTSWSSQDLWRNARRGIDVCAARTPLQRVLDQPTDKTPPKGQ' A
#
# COMPACT_ATOMS: atom_id res chain seq x y z
N MET A 1 11.97 25.02 3.05
CA MET A 1 10.79 24.50 3.79
C MET A 1 9.64 24.10 2.86
N LEU A 2 9.26 24.92 1.87
CA LEU A 2 8.20 24.58 0.89
C LEU A 2 8.39 23.21 0.21
N SER A 3 9.61 22.85 -0.19
CA SER A 3 9.86 21.59 -0.90
C SER A 3 9.54 20.34 -0.08
N LEU A 4 9.90 20.32 1.21
CA LEU A 4 9.64 19.16 2.06
C LEU A 4 8.14 19.01 2.33
N LEU A 5 7.46 20.12 2.60
CA LEU A 5 6.01 20.11 2.82
C LEU A 5 5.27 19.62 1.56
N SER A 6 5.66 20.09 0.37
CA SER A 6 5.09 19.62 -0.89
C SER A 6 5.31 18.13 -1.12
N VAL A 7 6.50 17.62 -0.83
CA VAL A 7 6.80 16.17 -0.93
C VAL A 7 5.92 15.36 0.03
N VAL A 8 5.76 15.82 1.27
CA VAL A 8 4.91 15.14 2.26
C VAL A 8 3.45 15.14 1.81
N LEU A 9 2.91 16.29 1.39
CA LEU A 9 1.54 16.41 0.92
C LEU A 9 1.29 15.55 -0.32
N PHE A 10 2.23 15.55 -1.28
CA PHE A 10 2.15 14.71 -2.47
C PHE A 10 2.16 13.22 -2.11
N THR A 11 3.04 12.82 -1.19
CA THR A 11 3.13 11.43 -0.74
C THR A 11 1.83 10.97 -0.07
N VAL A 12 1.27 11.79 0.81
CA VAL A 12 -0.03 11.51 1.45
C VAL A 12 -1.13 11.40 0.41
N ALA A 13 -1.15 12.30 -0.59
CA ALA A 13 -2.14 12.27 -1.67
C ALA A 13 -2.05 10.98 -2.50
N VAL A 14 -0.83 10.54 -2.86
CA VAL A 14 -0.60 9.29 -3.60
C VAL A 14 -1.06 8.08 -2.79
N ILE A 15 -0.67 7.99 -1.51
CA ILE A 15 -1.07 6.87 -0.64
C ILE A 15 -2.60 6.83 -0.46
N ALA A 16 -3.23 7.98 -0.22
CA ALA A 16 -4.69 8.05 -0.12
C ALA A 16 -5.37 7.66 -1.43
N TYR A 17 -4.82 8.03 -2.57
CA TYR A 17 -5.32 7.60 -3.88
C TYR A 17 -5.20 6.08 -4.07
N VAL A 18 -4.11 5.46 -3.65
CA VAL A 18 -3.94 4.00 -3.70
C VAL A 18 -4.99 3.30 -2.82
N GLY A 19 -5.17 3.75 -1.57
CA GLY A 19 -6.18 3.17 -0.68
C GLY A 19 -7.62 3.40 -1.14
N ARG A 20 -7.87 4.47 -1.90
CA ARG A 20 -9.12 4.70 -2.61
C ARG A 20 -9.31 3.72 -3.76
N ALA A 21 -8.28 3.52 -4.56
CA ALA A 21 -8.31 2.66 -5.74
C ALA A 21 -8.51 1.19 -5.38
N SER A 22 -8.05 0.76 -4.19
CA SER A 22 -8.29 -0.59 -3.69
C SER A 22 -9.75 -0.87 -3.29
N MET A 23 -10.59 0.16 -3.15
CA MET A 23 -12.02 -0.01 -2.87
C MET A 23 -12.84 -0.30 -4.14
N PRO A 24 -13.96 -1.05 -4.03
CA PRO A 24 -14.93 -1.21 -5.11
C PRO A 24 -15.51 0.12 -5.61
N ALA A 25 -15.74 0.25 -6.92
CA ALA A 25 -16.18 1.51 -7.53
C ALA A 25 -17.47 2.11 -6.94
N ARG A 26 -18.36 1.28 -6.38
CA ARG A 26 -19.60 1.72 -5.72
C ARG A 26 -19.38 2.39 -4.34
N GLU A 27 -18.26 2.08 -3.67
CA GLU A 27 -17.91 2.61 -2.34
C GLU A 27 -17.00 3.84 -2.46
N ARG A 28 -16.64 4.22 -3.68
CA ARG A 28 -15.66 5.24 -4.01
C ARG A 28 -16.27 6.65 -3.97
N LEU A 29 -16.30 7.27 -2.79
CA LEU A 29 -16.69 8.68 -2.65
C LEU A 29 -15.84 9.65 -3.51
N PRO A 30 -16.45 10.69 -4.12
CA PRO A 30 -15.73 11.69 -4.88
C PRO A 30 -14.77 12.49 -3.99
N VAL A 31 -13.58 12.82 -4.53
CA VAL A 31 -12.52 13.49 -3.75
C VAL A 31 -12.97 14.87 -3.24
N THR A 32 -13.86 15.54 -3.97
CA THR A 32 -14.45 16.83 -3.59
C THR A 32 -15.33 16.75 -2.35
N SER A 33 -15.81 15.55 -1.96
CA SER A 33 -16.62 15.35 -0.76
C SER A 33 -15.82 14.75 0.41
N TRP A 34 -14.50 14.67 0.30
CA TRP A 34 -13.68 14.06 1.34
C TRP A 34 -13.53 14.99 2.53
N SER A 35 -13.83 14.44 3.71
CA SER A 35 -13.38 15.03 4.96
C SER A 35 -11.90 14.67 5.23
N SER A 36 -11.29 15.36 6.19
CA SER A 36 -9.96 14.98 6.70
C SER A 36 -9.94 13.55 7.25
N GLN A 37 -11.06 13.07 7.80
CA GLN A 37 -11.20 11.70 8.27
C GLN A 37 -11.19 10.69 7.12
N ASP A 38 -11.81 11.02 5.98
CA ASP A 38 -11.79 10.19 4.78
C ASP A 38 -10.38 10.11 4.19
N LEU A 39 -9.69 11.24 4.13
CA LEU A 39 -8.29 11.27 3.69
C LEU A 39 -7.44 10.33 4.55
N TRP A 40 -7.56 10.40 5.87
CA TRP A 40 -6.84 9.52 6.80
C TRP A 40 -7.19 8.04 6.61
N ARG A 41 -8.48 7.71 6.45
CA ARG A 41 -8.93 6.33 6.23
C ARG A 41 -8.40 5.76 4.92
N ASN A 42 -8.47 6.54 3.84
CA ASN A 42 -7.93 6.16 2.54
C ASN A 42 -6.39 6.02 2.60
N ALA A 43 -5.70 6.94 3.25
CA ALA A 43 -4.25 6.85 3.43
C ALA A 43 -3.85 5.60 4.21
N ARG A 44 -4.53 5.29 5.32
CA ARG A 44 -4.28 4.08 6.10
C ARG A 44 -4.46 2.80 5.26
N ARG A 45 -5.55 2.70 4.50
CA ARG A 45 -5.75 1.57 3.55
C ARG A 45 -4.65 1.51 2.50
N GLY A 46 -4.19 2.66 1.99
CA GLY A 46 -3.10 2.71 1.02
C GLY A 46 -1.79 2.18 1.59
N ILE A 47 -1.48 2.52 2.85
CA ILE A 47 -0.33 1.95 3.58
C ILE A 47 -0.49 0.44 3.72
N ASP A 48 -1.67 -0.05 4.15
CA ASP A 48 -1.92 -1.48 4.32
C ASP A 48 -1.74 -2.25 2.99
N VAL A 49 -2.16 -1.65 1.87
CA VAL A 49 -1.96 -2.22 0.52
C VAL A 49 -0.47 -2.26 0.16
N CYS A 50 0.27 -1.18 0.40
CA CYS A 50 1.71 -1.13 0.12
C CYS A 50 2.54 -2.04 1.04
N ALA A 51 2.09 -2.22 2.29
CA ALA A 51 2.73 -3.07 3.28
C ALA A 51 2.32 -4.55 3.16
N ALA A 52 1.29 -4.86 2.37
CA ALA A 52 0.86 -6.23 2.15
C ALA A 52 2.03 -7.03 1.55
N ARG A 53 2.42 -8.12 2.24
CA ARG A 53 3.44 -9.03 1.71
C ARG A 53 3.00 -9.53 0.34
N THR A 54 3.77 -9.17 -0.68
CA THR A 54 3.55 -9.66 -2.02
C THR A 54 3.83 -11.18 -2.07
N PRO A 55 3.16 -11.93 -2.97
CA PRO A 55 3.49 -13.33 -3.21
C PRO A 55 4.99 -13.52 -3.52
N LEU A 56 5.60 -12.54 -4.21
CA LEU A 56 7.03 -12.52 -4.50
C LEU A 56 7.88 -12.43 -3.22
N GLN A 57 7.50 -11.58 -2.26
CA GLN A 57 8.17 -11.53 -0.95
C GLN A 57 8.16 -12.89 -0.25
N ARG A 58 7.04 -13.62 -0.31
CA ARG A 58 6.94 -14.96 0.32
C ARG A 58 7.87 -15.99 -0.33
N VAL A 59 8.07 -15.89 -1.65
CA VAL A 59 9.00 -16.76 -2.38
C VAL A 59 10.46 -16.39 -2.07
N LEU A 60 10.76 -15.10 -1.91
CA LEU A 60 12.10 -14.64 -1.52
C LEU A 60 12.43 -14.95 -0.06
N ASP A 61 11.43 -14.91 0.82
CA ASP A 61 11.56 -15.28 2.24
C ASP A 61 11.60 -16.80 2.45
N GLN A 62 11.22 -17.61 1.44
CA GLN A 62 11.41 -19.05 1.50
C GLN A 62 12.91 -19.32 1.51
N PRO A 63 13.46 -19.94 2.57
CA PRO A 63 14.82 -20.42 2.53
C PRO A 63 14.93 -21.31 1.29
N THR A 64 15.84 -20.99 0.37
CA THR A 64 16.22 -21.92 -0.68
C THR A 64 16.88 -23.10 0.01
N ASP A 65 16.07 -24.05 0.49
CA ASP A 65 16.52 -25.33 0.95
C ASP A 65 17.10 -26.06 -0.26
N LYS A 66 18.39 -25.85 -0.48
CA LYS A 66 19.22 -26.63 -1.39
C LYS A 66 19.80 -27.83 -0.66
N THR A 67 19.08 -28.47 0.26
CA THR A 67 19.48 -29.79 0.75
C THR A 67 19.23 -30.78 -0.39
N PRO A 68 20.26 -31.32 -1.05
CA PRO A 68 20.04 -32.38 -2.01
C PRO A 68 19.42 -33.58 -1.28
N PRO A 69 18.55 -34.37 -1.94
CA PRO A 69 18.09 -35.62 -1.35
C PRO A 69 19.34 -36.44 -0.99
N LYS A 70 19.53 -36.75 0.29
CA LYS A 70 20.53 -37.75 0.71
C LYS A 70 20.20 -39.02 -0.06
N GLY A 71 21.13 -39.39 -0.95
CA GLY A 71 21.03 -40.59 -1.76
C GLY A 71 20.65 -41.79 -0.91
N GLN A 72 19.70 -42.57 -1.42
CA GLN A 72 19.49 -43.95 -1.05
C GLN A 72 20.70 -44.78 -1.49
#